data_AF-A0A2S4WHV0-F1
#
_entry.id   AF-A0A2S4WHV0-F1
#
_cell.length_a   1.000
_cell.length_b   1.000
_cell.length_c   1.000
_cell.angle_alpha   90.00
_cell.angle_beta   90.00
_cell.angle_gamma   90.00
#
_symmetry.space_group_name_H-M   'P 1'
#
loop_
_entity.id
_entity.type
_entity.pdbx_description
1 polymer ?
#
loop_
_entity_poly.entity_id
_entity_poly.type
_entity_poly.pdbx_seq_one_letter_code
_entity_poly.pdbx_strand_id
1 'polypeptide(L)'
;MLAVQLTTNFTTLFRKTYRKRMLFKSTNLFGKRQVDAIIKGFGTFDGVSGLQKAIGGKMIPGQLEMLKESIGDFTQGAVAEESKVIRDKASRDKEVIEEIKRKVAEERADKKEKAQVAKELKDNLSRIEAEKKAAQLVLDTERNAEQAAKLAVLIRLAGEAAERRGVESIHRGRYV
;
A
#
# COMPACT_ATOMS: atom_id res chain seq x y z
N MET A 1 -37.57 8.62 -12.72
CA MET A 1 -37.23 8.11 -14.06
C MET A 1 -37.67 6.67 -14.29
N LEU A 2 -37.42 5.75 -13.35
CA LEU A 2 -37.79 4.32 -13.46
C LEU A 2 -39.27 4.03 -13.79
N ALA A 3 -40.20 4.73 -13.13
CA ALA A 3 -41.64 4.59 -13.37
C ALA A 3 -42.03 4.91 -14.82
N VAL A 4 -41.42 5.93 -15.43
CA VAL A 4 -41.73 6.36 -16.80
C VAL A 4 -41.26 5.30 -17.80
N GLN A 5 -40.08 4.73 -17.62
CA GLN A 5 -39.55 3.67 -18.48
C GLN A 5 -40.37 2.37 -18.42
N LEU A 6 -40.76 1.94 -17.22
CA LEU A 6 -41.66 0.79 -17.03
C LEU A 6 -43.01 1.00 -17.74
N THR A 7 -43.56 2.21 -17.63
CA THR A 7 -44.85 2.55 -18.26
C THR A 7 -44.73 2.57 -19.78
N THR A 8 -43.63 3.09 -20.32
CA THR A 8 -43.35 3.14 -21.76
C THR A 8 -43.14 1.74 -22.34
N ASN A 9 -42.33 0.91 -21.71
CA ASN A 9 -42.07 -0.47 -22.16
C ASN A 9 -43.35 -1.30 -22.14
N PHE A 10 -44.14 -1.21 -21.07
CA PHE A 10 -45.44 -1.88 -20.99
C PHE A 10 -46.40 -1.38 -22.07
N THR A 11 -46.44 -0.07 -22.35
CA THR A 11 -47.31 0.49 -23.40
C THR A 11 -46.91 0.02 -24.79
N THR A 12 -45.61 -0.08 -25.06
CA THR A 12 -45.08 -0.62 -26.32
C THR A 12 -45.44 -2.09 -26.49
N LEU A 13 -45.28 -2.91 -25.45
CA LEU A 13 -45.65 -4.32 -25.47
C LEU A 13 -47.17 -4.53 -25.60
N PHE A 14 -47.97 -3.76 -24.86
CA PHE A 14 -49.43 -3.80 -24.94
C PHE A 14 -49.94 -3.58 -26.37
N ARG A 15 -49.36 -2.60 -27.08
CA ARG A 15 -49.70 -2.31 -28.48
C ARG A 15 -49.26 -3.41 -29.45
N LYS A 16 -48.14 -4.10 -29.16
CA LYS A 16 -47.62 -5.20 -29.98
C LYS A 16 -48.49 -6.45 -29.88
N THR A 17 -48.98 -6.74 -28.67
CA THR A 17 -49.74 -7.96 -28.35
C THR A 17 -51.22 -7.81 -28.68
N TYR A 18 -51.82 -6.66 -28.36
CA TYR A 18 -53.23 -6.39 -28.64
C TYR A 18 -53.37 -5.51 -29.88
N ARG A 19 -53.29 -6.15 -31.06
CA ARG A 19 -53.37 -5.49 -32.38
C ARG A 19 -54.77 -4.94 -32.74
N LYS A 20 -55.83 -5.30 -31.99
CA LYS A 20 -57.21 -4.81 -32.21
C LYS A 20 -57.58 -3.71 -31.21
N ARG A 21 -58.50 -2.80 -31.60
CA ARG A 21 -59.04 -1.77 -30.70
C ARG A 21 -59.64 -2.42 -29.46
N MET A 22 -58.97 -2.27 -28.33
CA MET A 22 -59.46 -2.73 -27.03
C MET A 22 -60.21 -1.59 -26.32
N LEU A 23 -61.22 -1.97 -25.54
CA LEU A 23 -62.03 -1.04 -24.73
C LEU A 23 -61.27 -0.45 -23.53
N PHE A 24 -60.07 -0.98 -23.23
CA PHE A 24 -59.21 -0.51 -22.15
C PHE A 24 -57.81 -0.15 -22.67
N LYS A 25 -57.20 0.84 -22.02
CA LYS A 25 -55.84 1.34 -22.33
C LYS A 25 -54.79 0.66 -21.43
N SER A 26 -53.52 0.72 -21.84
CA SER A 26 -52.39 0.23 -21.02
C SER A 26 -52.37 0.85 -19.61
N THR A 27 -52.76 2.12 -19.51
CA THR A 27 -52.90 2.86 -18.25
C THR A 27 -54.00 2.35 -17.32
N ASN A 28 -55.00 1.63 -17.84
CA ASN A 28 -56.09 1.05 -17.05
C ASN A 28 -55.66 -0.27 -16.38
N LEU A 29 -54.65 -0.93 -16.94
CA LEU A 29 -54.08 -2.18 -16.40
C LEU A 29 -52.83 -1.91 -15.57
N PHE A 30 -52.04 -0.91 -15.97
CA PHE A 30 -50.78 -0.54 -15.38
C PHE A 30 -50.78 0.95 -15.04
N GLY A 31 -51.50 1.28 -13.97
CA GLY A 31 -51.56 2.62 -13.43
C GLY A 31 -50.41 2.91 -12.48
N LYS A 32 -50.35 4.16 -12.01
CA LYS A 32 -49.33 4.66 -11.09
C LYS A 32 -49.21 3.80 -9.81
N ARG A 33 -50.35 3.34 -9.26
CA ARG A 33 -50.38 2.49 -8.06
C ARG A 33 -49.70 1.14 -8.27
N GLN A 34 -49.92 0.51 -9.43
CA GLN A 34 -49.31 -0.77 -9.78
C GLN A 34 -47.81 -0.61 -10.02
N VAL A 35 -47.41 0.44 -10.75
CA VAL A 35 -46.00 0.78 -10.99
C VAL A 35 -45.28 1.05 -9.67
N ASP A 36 -45.87 1.83 -8.77
CA ASP A 36 -45.30 2.13 -7.46
C ASP A 36 -45.16 0.88 -6.58
N ALA A 37 -46.12 -0.06 -6.65
CA ALA A 37 -46.04 -1.34 -5.93
C ALA A 37 -44.90 -2.24 -6.45
N ILE A 38 -44.66 -2.26 -7.76
CA ILE A 38 -43.58 -3.03 -8.39
C ILE A 38 -42.22 -2.41 -8.06
N ILE A 39 -42.12 -1.09 -8.08
CA ILE A 39 -40.90 -0.38 -7.67
C ILE A 39 -40.60 -0.67 -6.19
N LYS A 40 -41.63 -0.67 -5.32
CA LYS A 40 -41.46 -0.98 -3.89
C LYS A 40 -41.05 -2.41 -3.60
N GLY A 41 -41.44 -3.38 -4.43
CA GLY A 41 -41.08 -4.80 -4.28
C GLY A 41 -39.98 -5.29 -5.24
N PHE A 42 -39.30 -4.37 -5.94
CA PHE A 42 -38.33 -4.72 -6.97
C PHE A 42 -37.19 -5.56 -6.38
N GLY A 43 -36.93 -6.75 -6.95
CA GLY A 43 -35.94 -7.70 -6.44
C GLY A 43 -36.46 -8.73 -5.41
N THR A 44 -37.72 -8.63 -4.98
CA THR A 44 -38.35 -9.58 -4.04
C THR A 44 -39.38 -10.52 -4.69
N PHE A 45 -39.64 -10.35 -5.98
CA PHE A 45 -40.66 -11.12 -6.68
C PHE A 45 -40.14 -12.48 -7.12
N ASP A 46 -40.68 -13.54 -6.52
CA ASP A 46 -40.41 -14.92 -6.92
C ASP A 46 -41.37 -15.34 -8.04
N GLY A 47 -41.02 -14.95 -9.28
CA GLY A 47 -41.76 -15.27 -10.49
C GLY A 47 -43.15 -14.64 -10.62
N VAL A 48 -43.94 -15.22 -11.54
CA VAL A 48 -45.27 -14.72 -11.97
C VAL A 48 -46.26 -14.59 -10.80
N SER A 49 -46.18 -15.49 -9.82
CA SER A 49 -47.08 -15.50 -8.66
C SER A 49 -46.79 -14.35 -7.68
N GLY A 50 -45.51 -14.05 -7.41
CA GLY A 50 -45.11 -12.94 -6.53
C GLY A 50 -45.51 -11.57 -7.10
N LEU A 51 -45.36 -11.42 -8.42
CA LEU A 51 -45.76 -10.24 -9.17
C LEU A 51 -47.29 -10.02 -9.16
N GLN A 52 -48.06 -11.11 -9.30
CA GLN A 52 -49.53 -11.08 -9.26
C GLN A 52 -50.05 -10.67 -7.89
N LYS A 53 -49.39 -11.11 -6.80
CA LYS A 53 -49.71 -10.71 -5.43
C LYS A 53 -49.43 -9.24 -5.17
N ALA A 54 -48.31 -8.72 -5.69
CA ALA A 54 -47.90 -7.32 -5.50
C ALA A 54 -48.83 -6.31 -6.20
N ILE A 55 -49.45 -6.71 -7.31
CA ILE A 55 -50.32 -5.85 -8.14
C ILE A 55 -51.80 -5.97 -7.72
N GLY A 56 -52.18 -7.00 -6.97
CA GLY A 56 -53.46 -7.07 -6.27
C GLY A 56 -54.68 -7.39 -7.13
N GLY A 57 -54.63 -8.39 -8.02
CA GLY A 57 -55.83 -8.89 -8.69
C GLY A 57 -55.62 -9.66 -10.00
N LYS A 58 -56.70 -10.32 -10.47
CA LYS A 58 -56.74 -11.17 -11.69
C LYS A 58 -56.24 -10.40 -12.92
N MET A 59 -55.01 -10.68 -13.32
CA MET A 59 -54.48 -10.23 -14.62
C MET A 59 -54.95 -11.15 -15.74
N ILE A 60 -55.12 -10.57 -16.93
CA ILE A 60 -55.48 -11.33 -18.14
C ILE A 60 -54.30 -12.25 -18.49
N PRO A 61 -54.53 -13.52 -18.86
CA PRO A 61 -53.46 -14.43 -19.31
C PRO A 61 -52.55 -13.76 -20.36
N GLY A 62 -51.23 -13.85 -20.17
CA GLY A 62 -50.21 -13.21 -21.01
C GLY A 62 -49.65 -11.87 -20.48
N GLN A 63 -50.36 -11.16 -19.60
CA GLN A 63 -49.86 -9.90 -19.03
C GLN A 63 -48.72 -10.09 -18.03
N LEU A 64 -48.78 -11.18 -17.26
CA LEU A 64 -47.77 -11.56 -16.28
C LEU A 64 -46.46 -12.00 -16.91
N GLU A 65 -46.55 -12.68 -18.06
CA GLU A 65 -45.38 -13.12 -18.84
C GLU A 65 -44.67 -11.93 -19.45
N MET A 66 -45.41 -10.98 -20.06
CA MET A 66 -44.84 -9.75 -20.60
C MET A 66 -44.16 -8.87 -19.53
N LEU A 67 -44.74 -8.80 -18.33
CA LEU A 67 -44.14 -8.02 -17.25
C LEU A 67 -42.88 -8.69 -16.72
N LYS A 68 -42.89 -10.02 -16.60
CA LYS A 68 -41.70 -10.80 -16.23
C LYS A 68 -40.58 -10.61 -17.25
N GLU A 69 -40.89 -10.65 -18.54
CA GLU A 69 -39.93 -10.47 -19.64
C GLU A 69 -39.35 -9.03 -19.63
N SER A 70 -40.20 -8.01 -19.46
CA SER A 70 -39.75 -6.61 -19.34
C SER A 70 -38.86 -6.34 -18.14
N ILE A 71 -39.16 -6.98 -16.99
CA ILE A 71 -38.34 -6.87 -15.78
C ILE A 71 -37.02 -7.63 -15.98
N GLY A 72 -37.07 -8.81 -16.62
CA GLY A 72 -35.90 -9.60 -16.99
C GLY A 72 -34.93 -8.83 -17.89
N ASP A 73 -35.42 -8.27 -18.99
CA ASP A 73 -34.63 -7.48 -19.93
C ASP A 73 -33.99 -6.26 -19.26
N PHE A 74 -34.72 -5.59 -18.37
CA PHE A 74 -34.20 -4.45 -17.61
C PHE A 74 -33.10 -4.87 -16.62
N THR A 75 -33.29 -5.97 -15.89
CA THR A 75 -32.29 -6.48 -14.95
C THR A 75 -31.02 -6.97 -15.65
N GLN A 76 -31.14 -7.62 -16.81
CA GLN A 76 -29.98 -8.09 -17.56
C GLN A 76 -29.24 -6.96 -18.28
N GLY A 77 -29.92 -5.90 -18.71
CA GLY A 77 -29.29 -4.75 -19.37
C GLY A 77 -28.63 -3.77 -18.39
N ALA A 78 -29.37 -3.28 -17.39
CA ALA A 78 -28.90 -2.19 -16.54
C ALA A 78 -27.97 -2.66 -15.41
N VAL A 79 -28.28 -3.81 -14.77
CA VAL A 79 -27.51 -4.30 -13.62
C VAL A 79 -26.21 -4.99 -14.07
N ALA A 80 -26.17 -5.56 -15.27
CA ALA A 80 -24.95 -6.17 -15.80
C ALA A 80 -23.87 -5.13 -16.13
N GLU A 81 -24.27 -3.94 -16.62
CA GLU A 81 -23.31 -2.86 -16.85
C GLU A 81 -22.77 -2.26 -15.55
N GLU A 82 -23.61 -1.97 -14.56
CA GLU A 82 -23.15 -1.51 -13.25
C GLU A 82 -22.23 -2.53 -12.56
N SER A 83 -22.56 -3.82 -12.64
CA SER A 83 -21.74 -4.89 -12.06
C SER A 83 -20.38 -5.02 -12.73
N LYS A 84 -20.28 -4.80 -14.05
CA LYS A 84 -19.01 -4.79 -14.78
C LYS A 84 -18.16 -3.59 -14.37
N VAL A 85 -18.74 -2.40 -14.32
CA VAL A 85 -18.01 -1.17 -13.93
C VAL A 85 -17.47 -1.27 -12.50
N ILE A 86 -18.23 -1.86 -11.57
CA ILE A 86 -17.77 -2.09 -10.19
C ILE A 86 -16.63 -3.10 -10.14
N ARG A 87 -16.70 -4.21 -10.90
CA ARG A 87 -15.62 -5.20 -10.96
C ARG A 87 -14.36 -4.63 -11.60
N ASP A 88 -14.50 -3.86 -12.67
CA ASP A 88 -13.36 -3.24 -13.38
C ASP A 88 -12.68 -2.16 -12.54
N LYS A 89 -13.44 -1.42 -11.72
CA LYS A 89 -12.84 -0.54 -10.70
C LYS A 89 -12.11 -1.33 -9.63
N ALA A 90 -12.74 -2.37 -9.10
CA ALA A 90 -12.14 -3.20 -8.04
C ALA A 90 -10.88 -3.96 -8.51
N SER A 91 -10.79 -4.34 -9.79
CA SER A 91 -9.57 -4.96 -10.34
C SER A 91 -8.44 -3.94 -10.48
N ARG A 92 -8.73 -2.75 -11.03
CA ARG A 92 -7.75 -1.67 -11.16
C ARG A 92 -7.22 -1.21 -9.80
N ASP A 93 -8.09 -1.08 -8.81
CA ASP A 93 -7.68 -0.69 -7.46
C ASP A 93 -6.75 -1.74 -6.83
N LYS A 94 -7.01 -3.03 -7.08
CA LYS A 94 -6.12 -4.12 -6.62
C LYS A 94 -4.76 -4.08 -7.31
N GLU A 95 -4.72 -3.85 -8.62
CA GLU A 95 -3.48 -3.74 -9.39
C GLU A 95 -2.62 -2.58 -8.88
N VAL A 96 -3.23 -1.41 -8.64
CA VAL A 96 -2.54 -0.24 -8.08
C VAL A 96 -1.99 -0.53 -6.68
N ILE A 97 -2.76 -1.19 -5.81
CA ILE A 97 -2.32 -1.55 -4.46
C ILE A 97 -1.13 -2.52 -4.50
N GLU A 98 -1.17 -3.54 -5.37
CA GLU A 98 -0.07 -4.49 -5.51
C GLU A 98 1.19 -3.83 -6.08
N GLU A 99 1.05 -2.90 -7.02
CA GLU A 99 2.19 -2.14 -7.56
C GLU A 99 2.83 -1.24 -6.49
N ILE A 100 2.02 -0.59 -5.64
CA ILE A 100 2.51 0.20 -4.50
C ILE A 100 3.25 -0.70 -3.51
N LYS A 101 2.68 -1.86 -3.15
CA LYS A 101 3.35 -2.81 -2.24
C LYS A 101 4.70 -3.26 -2.78
N ARG A 102 4.78 -3.55 -4.08
CA ARG A 102 6.02 -3.97 -4.73
C ARG A 102 7.08 -2.87 -4.67
N LYS A 103 6.73 -1.62 -5.01
CA LYS A 103 7.66 -0.48 -4.93
C LYS A 103 8.16 -0.24 -3.50
N VAL A 104 7.29 -0.35 -2.50
CA VAL A 104 7.68 -0.22 -1.09
C VAL A 104 8.59 -1.36 -0.63
N ALA A 105 8.36 -2.59 -1.13
CA ALA A 105 9.23 -3.72 -0.83
C ALA A 105 10.63 -3.56 -1.46
N GLU A 106 10.70 -3.13 -2.71
CA GLU A 106 11.96 -2.82 -3.42
C GLU A 106 12.74 -1.71 -2.67
N GLU A 107 12.10 -0.59 -2.32
CA GLU A 107 12.77 0.47 -1.56
C GLU A 107 13.29 0.02 -0.18
N ARG A 108 12.56 -0.87 0.49
CA ARG A 108 13.00 -1.42 1.79
C ARG A 108 14.19 -2.35 1.64
N ALA A 109 14.25 -3.13 0.55
CA ALA A 109 15.40 -3.97 0.25
C ALA A 109 16.64 -3.11 -0.01
N ASP A 110 16.53 -2.12 -0.88
CA ASP A 110 17.62 -1.19 -1.21
C ASP A 110 18.15 -0.43 0.01
N LYS A 111 17.25 0.03 0.89
CA LYS A 111 17.66 0.71 2.13
C LYS A 111 18.42 -0.22 3.09
N LYS A 112 18.02 -1.49 3.18
CA LYS A 112 18.72 -2.47 4.02
C LYS A 112 20.10 -2.77 3.48
N GLU A 113 20.23 -2.97 2.17
CA GLU A 113 21.51 -3.24 1.52
C GLU A 113 22.47 -2.05 1.70
N LYS A 114 22.01 -0.83 1.43
CA LYS A 114 22.81 0.39 1.65
C LYS A 114 23.24 0.56 3.11
N ALA A 115 22.36 0.23 4.06
CA ALA A 115 22.69 0.30 5.49
C ALA A 115 23.74 -0.75 5.90
N GLN A 116 23.68 -1.96 5.34
CA GLN A 116 24.68 -3.00 5.58
C GLN A 116 26.05 -2.59 5.03
N VAL A 117 26.09 -2.14 3.77
CA VAL A 117 27.35 -1.68 3.14
C VAL A 117 27.94 -0.49 3.91
N ALA A 118 27.12 0.48 4.31
CA ALA A 118 27.59 1.62 5.10
C ALA A 118 28.15 1.20 6.48
N LYS A 119 27.53 0.20 7.12
CA LYS A 119 28.01 -0.34 8.39
C LYS A 119 29.34 -1.07 8.21
N GLU A 120 29.45 -1.92 7.21
CA GLU A 120 30.71 -2.65 6.91
C GLU A 120 31.85 -1.69 6.58
N LEU A 121 31.60 -0.64 5.80
CA LEU A 121 32.61 0.39 5.52
C LEU A 121 33.05 1.12 6.79
N LYS A 122 32.11 1.48 7.67
CA LYS A 122 32.42 2.15 8.94
C LYS A 122 33.24 1.25 9.86
N ASP A 123 32.85 -0.02 9.99
CA ASP A 123 33.53 -1.00 10.83
C ASP A 123 34.96 -1.25 10.30
N ASN A 124 35.13 -1.39 8.98
CA ASN A 124 36.45 -1.53 8.35
C ASN A 124 37.34 -0.30 8.55
N LEU A 125 36.81 0.92 8.38
CA LEU A 125 37.56 2.15 8.64
C LEU A 125 37.99 2.25 10.10
N SER A 126 37.09 1.93 11.03
CA SER A 126 37.41 1.95 12.47
C SER A 126 38.51 0.95 12.83
N ARG A 127 38.53 -0.22 12.19
CA ARG A 127 39.57 -1.23 12.39
C ARG A 127 40.92 -0.75 11.87
N ILE A 128 40.95 -0.18 10.66
CA ILE A 128 42.17 0.38 10.07
C ILE A 128 42.73 1.52 10.94
N GLU A 129 41.88 2.40 11.46
CA GLU A 129 42.31 3.47 12.36
C GLU A 129 42.87 2.93 13.68
N ALA A 130 42.24 1.91 14.26
CA ALA A 130 42.73 1.27 15.47
C ALA A 130 44.08 0.58 15.24
N GLU A 131 44.24 -0.15 14.14
CA GLU A 131 45.50 -0.79 13.74
C GLU A 131 46.62 0.26 13.55
N LYS A 132 46.33 1.37 12.86
CA LYS A 132 47.28 2.48 12.69
C LYS A 132 47.69 3.10 14.02
N LYS A 133 46.74 3.36 14.92
CA LYS A 133 47.04 3.92 16.25
C LYS A 133 47.88 2.96 17.08
N ALA A 134 47.57 1.66 17.05
CA ALA A 134 48.35 0.64 17.74
C ALA A 134 49.78 0.56 17.21
N ALA A 135 49.96 0.56 15.89
CA ALA A 135 51.30 0.56 15.27
C ALA A 135 52.09 1.83 15.63
N GLN A 136 51.44 2.99 15.64
CA GLN A 136 52.08 4.25 15.99
C GLN A 136 52.50 4.28 17.46
N LEU A 137 51.67 3.76 18.37
CA LEU A 137 52.02 3.65 19.79
C LEU A 137 53.26 2.79 20.00
N VAL A 138 53.42 1.67 19.29
CA VAL A 138 54.62 0.84 19.39
C VAL A 138 55.87 1.64 18.99
N LEU A 139 55.83 2.29 17.83
CA LEU A 139 56.94 3.12 17.35
C LEU A 139 57.28 4.27 18.31
N ASP A 140 56.26 4.93 18.86
CA ASP A 140 56.45 6.02 19.82
C ASP A 140 57.04 5.51 21.13
N THR A 141 56.62 4.33 21.61
CA THR A 141 57.20 3.73 22.83
C THR A 141 58.66 3.35 22.64
N GLU A 142 59.03 2.76 21.51
CA GLU A 142 60.42 2.42 21.19
C GLU A 142 61.28 3.68 21.08
N ARG A 143 60.80 4.68 20.34
CA ARG A 143 61.49 5.97 20.20
C ARG A 143 61.67 6.67 21.55
N ASN A 144 60.64 6.68 22.40
CA ASN A 144 60.71 7.29 23.73
C ASN A 144 61.70 6.54 24.63
N ALA A 145 61.74 5.20 24.56
CA ALA A 145 62.71 4.39 25.30
C ALA A 145 64.15 4.68 24.84
N GLU A 146 64.39 4.76 23.53
CA GLU A 146 65.70 5.15 22.99
C GLU A 146 66.13 6.55 23.43
N GLN A 147 65.21 7.51 23.38
CA GLN A 147 65.47 8.88 23.81
C GLN A 147 65.78 8.93 25.31
N ALA A 148 65.05 8.19 26.14
CA ALA A 148 65.31 8.08 27.56
C ALA A 148 66.69 7.48 27.85
N ALA A 149 67.08 6.42 27.13
CA ALA A 149 68.39 5.81 27.27
C ALA A 149 69.54 6.76 26.87
N LYS A 150 69.39 7.48 25.74
CA LYS A 150 70.36 8.49 25.29
C LYS A 150 70.48 9.63 26.31
N LEU A 151 69.36 10.10 26.84
CA LEU A 151 69.34 11.15 27.85
C LEU A 151 70.04 10.72 29.14
N ALA A 152 69.80 9.48 29.61
CA ALA A 152 70.48 8.94 30.79
C ALA A 152 72.01 8.95 30.64
N VAL A 153 72.52 8.57 29.45
CA VAL A 153 73.97 8.62 29.16
C VAL A 153 74.51 10.05 29.20
N LEU A 154 73.80 11.01 28.59
CA LEU A 154 74.21 12.41 28.60
C LEU A 154 74.23 12.99 30.03
N ILE A 155 73.22 12.67 30.84
CA ILE A 155 73.14 13.08 32.24
C ILE A 155 74.32 12.52 33.04
N ARG A 156 74.68 11.24 32.83
CA ARG A 156 75.84 10.62 33.48
C ARG A 156 77.15 11.33 33.11
N LEU A 157 77.37 11.54 31.82
CA LEU A 157 78.58 12.24 31.32
C LEU A 157 78.66 13.68 31.85
N ALA A 158 77.53 14.38 31.91
CA ALA A 158 77.47 15.73 32.48
C ALA A 158 77.79 15.74 33.98
N GLY A 159 77.29 14.75 34.73
CA GLY A 159 77.62 14.57 36.15
C GLY A 159 79.11 14.34 36.38
N GLU A 160 79.72 13.41 35.64
CA GLU A 160 81.17 13.14 35.71
C GLU A 160 82.01 14.37 35.30
N ALA A 161 81.56 15.14 34.31
CA ALA A 161 82.23 16.36 33.90
C ALA A 161 82.15 17.47 34.96
N ALA A 162 81.03 17.60 35.67
CA ALA A 162 80.88 18.54 36.78
C ALA A 162 81.81 18.18 37.94
N GLU A 163 81.90 16.89 38.29
CA GLU A 163 82.83 16.40 39.31
C GLU A 163 84.29 16.68 38.93
N ARG A 164 84.68 16.43 37.67
CA ARG A 164 86.03 16.78 37.18
C ARG A 164 86.35 18.28 37.25
N ARG A 165 85.33 19.14 37.19
CA ARG A 165 85.47 20.60 37.32
C ARG A 165 85.40 21.07 38.78
N GLY A 166 85.12 20.19 39.75
CA GLY A 166 84.97 20.52 41.15
C GLY A 166 83.68 21.28 41.50
N VAL A 167 82.65 21.20 40.65
CA VAL A 167 81.36 21.89 40.83
C VAL A 167 80.29 20.89 41.24
N GLU A 168 79.38 21.29 42.14
CA GLU A 168 78.29 20.45 42.63
C GLU A 168 77.37 20.00 41.48
N SER A 169 77.15 18.69 41.35
CA SER A 169 76.36 18.11 40.28
C SER A 169 74.89 18.00 40.67
N ILE A 170 74.01 18.72 39.96
CA ILE A 170 72.55 18.67 40.14
C ILE A 170 71.89 17.37 39.61
N HIS A 171 72.69 16.48 39.02
CA HIS A 171 72.22 15.33 38.26
C HIS A 171 72.55 13.97 38.91
N ARG A 172 73.27 13.95 40.04
CA ARG A 172 73.65 12.72 40.74
C ARG A 172 72.43 12.05 41.37
N GLY A 173 72.22 10.76 41.11
CA GLY A 173 71.21 9.91 41.76
C GLY A 173 69.76 10.03 41.25
N ARG A 174 69.48 10.81 40.21
CA ARG A 174 68.09 11.01 39.70
C ARG A 174 67.56 9.92 38.75
N TYR A 175 68.43 9.06 38.23
CA TYR A 175 68.04 7.95 37.36
C TYR A 175 68.91 6.72 37.70
N VAL A 176 68.34 5.81 38.49
CA VAL A 176 68.81 4.43 38.72
C VAL A 176 67.77 3.51 38.07
#